data_AF-A0A1Q4DJW7-F1
#
_entry.id   AF-A0A1Q4DJW7-F1
#
_cell.length_a   1.000
_cell.length_b   1.000
_cell.length_c   1.000
_cell.angle_alpha   90.00
_cell.angle_beta   90.00
_cell.angle_gamma   90.00
#
_symmetry.space_group_name_H-M   'P 1'
#
loop_
_entity.id
_entity.type
_entity.pdbx_description
1 polymer ?
#
loop_
_entity_poly.entity_id
_entity_poly.type
_entity_poly.pdbx_seq_one_letter_code
_entity_poly.pdbx_strand_id
1 'polypeptide(L)' 'MIRLAGIPDVRAHAEPARVGGAIPAVMRVQVGPVTWEICDATAYASLLRAWRQAARLLCDNPTEDE' A
#
# COMPACT_ATOMS: atom_id res chain seq x y z
N MET A 1 11.62 -10.11 2.90
CA MET A 1 11.30 -9.21 4.03
C MET A 1 12.00 -7.88 3.76
N ILE A 2 11.25 -6.80 3.53
CA ILE A 2 11.83 -5.45 3.39
C ILE A 2 11.76 -4.80 4.77
N ARG A 3 12.91 -4.47 5.37
CA ARG A 3 12.97 -3.70 6.62
C ARG A 3 13.08 -2.22 6.26
N LEU A 4 12.06 -1.44 6.59
CA LEU A 4 12.11 0.02 6.52
C LEU A 4 12.52 0.50 7.92
N ALA A 5 13.69 1.13 8.04
CA ALA A 5 14.08 1.78 9.28
C ALA A 5 13.41 3.16 9.36
N GLY A 6 12.64 3.41 10.44
CA GLY A 6 11.95 4.68 10.67
C GLY A 6 10.50 4.74 10.15
N ILE A 7 9.87 5.91 10.29
CA ILE A 7 8.53 6.18 9.77
C ILE A 7 8.65 6.40 8.26
N PRO A 8 8.09 5.53 7.40
CA PRO A 8 8.23 5.69 5.97
C PRO A 8 7.41 6.89 5.48
N ASP A 9 7.99 7.67 4.56
CA ASP A 9 7.24 8.72 3.85
C ASP A 9 6.16 8.05 2.97
N VAL A 10 4.94 8.60 3.02
CA VAL A 10 3.78 8.10 2.29
C VAL A 10 3.30 9.18 1.34
N ARG A 11 3.35 8.90 0.04
CA ARG A 11 2.82 9.79 -1.01
C ARG A 11 1.73 9.07 -1.77
N ALA A 12 0.65 9.78 -2.08
CA ALA A 12 -0.43 9.24 -2.88
C ALA A 12 -0.97 10.28 -3.85
N HIS A 13 -1.22 9.86 -5.08
CA HIS A 13 -1.85 10.69 -6.10
C HIS A 13 -2.68 9.83 -7.06
N ALA A 14 -3.71 10.44 -7.64
CA ALA A 14 -4.49 9.84 -8.70
C ALA A 14 -3.89 10.21 -10.06
N GLU A 15 -3.70 9.22 -10.92
CA GLU A 15 -3.33 9.41 -12.32
C GLU A 15 -4.55 9.15 -13.20
N PRO A 16 -4.98 10.14 -14.02
CA PRO A 16 -6.10 9.95 -14.92
C PRO A 16 -5.73 8.99 -16.05
N ALA A 17 -6.75 8.35 -16.63
CA ALA A 17 -6.59 7.54 -17.82
C ALA A 17 -6.01 8.38 -18.98
N ARG A 18 -5.15 7.78 -19.81
CA ARG A 18 -4.52 8.44 -20.97
C ARG A 18 -5.12 7.97 -22.29
N VAL A 19 -5.02 8.83 -23.31
CA VAL A 19 -5.74 8.71 -24.60
C VAL A 19 -5.51 7.35 -25.27
N GLY A 20 -6.59 6.77 -25.81
CA GLY A 20 -6.60 5.47 -26.49
C GLY A 20 -6.95 4.28 -25.59
N GLY A 21 -7.20 4.50 -24.28
CA GLY A 21 -7.61 3.43 -23.35
C GLY A 21 -6.49 2.46 -22.98
N ALA A 22 -5.26 2.70 -23.45
CA ALA A 22 -4.10 1.85 -23.19
C ALA A 22 -3.60 1.92 -21.74
N ILE A 23 -3.94 2.98 -21.00
CA ILE A 23 -3.56 3.16 -19.59
C ILE A 23 -4.82 3.52 -18.79
N PRO A 24 -5.26 2.66 -17.85
CA PRO A 24 -6.42 2.94 -17.01
C PRO A 24 -6.09 4.05 -16.01
N ALA A 25 -7.14 4.66 -15.43
CA ALA A 25 -6.94 5.52 -14.26
C ALA A 25 -6.45 4.68 -13.08
N VAL A 26 -5.44 5.17 -12.37
CA VAL A 26 -4.84 4.45 -11.23
C VAL A 26 -4.61 5.39 -10.07
N MET A 27 -4.79 4.89 -8.84
CA MET A 27 -4.25 5.55 -7.66
C MET A 27 -2.88 4.95 -7.35
N ARG A 28 -1.85 5.80 -7.34
CA ARG A 28 -0.49 5.39 -7.02
C ARG A 28 -0.19 5.75 -5.57
N VAL A 29 0.29 4.78 -4.80
CA VAL A 29 0.71 4.95 -3.40
C VAL A 29 2.16 4.54 -3.29
N GLN A 30 3.01 5.47 -2.87
CA GLN A 30 4.43 5.22 -2.61
C GLN A 30 4.68 5.22 -1.11
N VAL A 31 5.31 4.17 -0.61
CA VAL A 31 5.77 4.04 0.78
C VAL A 31 7.23 3.63 0.77
N GLY A 32 8.11 4.59 1.04
CA GLY A 32 9.55 4.43 0.85
C GLY A 32 9.89 3.97 -0.58
N PRO A 33 10.58 2.82 -0.76
CA PRO A 33 10.95 2.30 -2.08
C PRO A 33 9.83 1.50 -2.77
N VAL A 34 8.70 1.25 -2.09
CA VAL A 34 7.61 0.42 -2.63
C VAL A 34 6.53 1.31 -3.23
N THR A 35 6.10 0.97 -4.45
CA THR A 35 4.98 1.62 -5.12
C THR A 35 3.87 0.62 -5.38
N TRP A 36 2.65 0.95 -4.99
CA TRP A 36 1.43 0.21 -5.31
C TRP A 36 0.58 0.99 -6.30
N GLU A 37 0.01 0.28 -7.27
CA GLU A 37 -0.98 0.80 -8.20
C GLU A 37 -2.33 0.17 -7.89
N ILE A 38 -3.33 1.00 -7.66
CA ILE A 38 -4.70 0.60 -7.37
C ILE A 38 -5.53 0.95 -8.59
N CYS A 39 -5.85 -0.07 -9.38
CA CYS A 39 -6.52 0.10 -10.67
C CYS A 39 -8.03 -0.05 -10.59
N ASP A 40 -8.55 -0.68 -9.53
CA ASP A 40 -9.98 -0.91 -9.34
C ASP A 40 -10.36 -1.15 -7.85
N ALA A 41 -11.65 -1.36 -7.61
CA ALA A 41 -12.20 -1.62 -6.29
C ALA A 41 -11.70 -2.94 -5.67
N THR A 42 -11.38 -3.95 -6.47
CA THR A 42 -10.90 -5.26 -6.01
C THR A 42 -9.46 -5.15 -5.52
N ALA A 43 -8.60 -4.44 -6.26
CA ALA A 43 -7.24 -4.11 -5.87
C ALA A 43 -7.24 -3.28 -4.57
N TYR A 44 -8.13 -2.29 -4.48
CA TYR A 44 -8.30 -1.49 -3.27
C TYR A 44 -8.70 -2.35 -2.06
N ALA A 45 -9.73 -3.19 -2.19
CA ALA A 45 -10.20 -4.06 -1.12
C ALA A 45 -9.11 -5.04 -0.64
N SER A 46 -8.33 -5.58 -1.59
CA SER A 46 -7.22 -6.48 -1.31
C SER A 46 -6.10 -5.78 -0.54
N LEU A 47 -5.70 -4.58 -0.99
CA LEU A 47 -4.68 -3.77 -0.32
C LEU A 47 -5.11 -3.39 1.10
N LEU A 48 -6.36 -2.94 1.26
CA LEU A 48 -6.92 -2.59 2.57
C LEU A 48 -6.95 -3.78 3.53
N ARG A 49 -7.35 -4.97 3.04
CA ARG A 49 -7.34 -6.20 3.84
C ARG A 49 -5.94 -6.57 4.29
N ALA A 50 -4.95 -6.51 3.39
CA ALA A 50 -3.56 -6.81 3.72
C ALA A 50 -2.99 -5.85 4.77
N TRP A 51 -3.24 -4.54 4.63
CA TRP A 51 -2.81 -3.54 5.62
C TRP A 51 -3.47 -3.75 6.98
N ARG A 52 -4.77 -4.06 7.03
CA ARG A 52 -5.46 -4.40 8.28
C ARG A 52 -4.87 -5.65 8.92
N GLN A 53 -4.51 -6.66 8.13
CA GLN A 53 -3.86 -7.86 8.64
C GLN A 53 -2.46 -7.56 9.17
N ALA A 54 -1.68 -6.73 8.47
CA ALA A 54 -0.36 -6.30 8.93
C ALA A 54 -0.44 -5.50 10.24
N ALA A 55 -1.40 -4.57 10.34
CA ALA A 55 -1.64 -3.81 11.58
C ALA A 55 -2.00 -4.74 12.75
N ARG A 56 -2.85 -5.76 12.53
CA ARG A 56 -3.14 -6.77 13.54
C ARG A 56 -1.89 -7.53 13.95
N LEU A 57 -1.06 -7.99 13.01
CA LEU A 57 0.20 -8.67 13.34
C LEU A 57 1.19 -7.78 14.10
N LEU A 58 1.18 -6.47 13.86
CA LEU A 58 2.01 -5.51 14.59
C LEU A 58 1.44 -5.18 15.98
N CYS A 59 0.12 -5.17 16.15
CA CYS A 59 -0.56 -5.00 17.43
C CYS A 59 -0.55 -6.27 18.30
N ASP A 60 -0.63 -7.44 17.66
CA ASP A 60 -0.55 -8.78 18.26
C ASP A 60 0.91 -9.28 18.27
N ASN A 61 1.89 -8.37 18.34
CA ASN A 61 3.26 -8.76 18.62
C ASN A 61 3.41 -8.83 20.15
N PRO A 62 3.31 -10.01 20.79
CA PRO A 62 3.84 -10.15 22.13
C PRO A 62 5.34 -9.93 21.96
N THR A 63 5.81 -8.75 22.31
CA THR A 63 7.14 -8.68 22.93
C THR A 63 7.00 -9.45 24.24
N GLU A 64 7.08 -10.78 24.16
CA GLU A 64 7.54 -11.57 25.28
C GLU A 64 9.04 -11.30 25.43
N ASP A 65 9.39 -11.02 26.69
CA ASP A 65 10.69 -11.11 27.35
C ASP A 65 11.66 -9.92 27.19
N GLU A 66 11.48 -8.87 28.00
CA GLU A 66 12.06 -8.69 29.36
C GLU A 66 11.61 -7.36 30.01
#